data_AF-A0A9E3EEK7-F1
#
_entry.id   AF-A0A9E3EEK7-F1
#
_cell.length_a   1.000
_cell.length_b   1.000
_cell.length_c   1.000
_cell.angle_alpha   90.00
_cell.angle_beta   90.00
_cell.angle_gamma   90.00
#
_symmetry.space_group_name_H-M   'P 1'
#
loop_
_entity.id
_entity.type
_entity.pdbx_description
1 polymer ?
#
loop_
_entity_poly.entity_id
_entity_poly.type
_entity_poly.pdbx_seq_one_letter_code
_entity_poly.pdbx_strand_id
1 'polypeptide(L)'
;GALVYLALPRMLFDTYMADQRLPIALAFMTVACLHLDVRPRSVRRGFVALTSIVLLVRVIEVNVAWTSLSAASMEFRDSVKRIERGATVLVAYADQSGGDEIENLGLVHAACLAIIERSALVTTAFTVEGKQIMHVRRPYVDQVDTEDGTPPTIEELIVAALRPNADNTAYWRAWPQRFDYIYLLFTEDGADNPAPELMTQVFDGGRFQLYRVGKSRTAQSSTRGMPRARTEE
;
A
#
# COMPACT_ATOMS: atom_id res chain seq x y z
N GLY A 1 -17.13 18.17 23.14
CA GLY A 1 -16.24 18.27 21.97
C GLY A 1 -14.78 18.27 22.39
N ALA A 2 -14.23 19.42 22.77
CA ALA A 2 -12.79 19.59 23.04
C ALA A 2 -12.20 18.67 24.14
N LEU A 3 -12.90 18.49 25.27
CA LEU A 3 -12.44 17.59 26.34
C LEU A 3 -12.44 16.10 25.93
N VAL A 4 -13.39 15.69 25.08
CA VAL A 4 -13.45 14.32 24.54
C VAL A 4 -12.34 14.11 23.52
N TYR A 5 -12.03 15.12 22.69
CA TYR A 5 -10.90 15.09 21.76
C TYR A 5 -9.55 14.95 22.50
N LEU A 6 -9.32 15.75 23.55
CA LEU A 6 -8.08 15.68 24.32
C LEU A 6 -7.90 14.37 25.10
N ALA A 7 -8.99 13.67 25.40
CA ALA A 7 -8.98 12.40 26.11
C ALA A 7 -9.00 11.16 25.20
N LEU A 8 -9.20 11.32 23.89
CA LEU A 8 -9.30 10.22 22.95
C LEU A 8 -7.91 9.68 22.58
N PRO A 9 -7.67 8.37 22.71
CA PRO A 9 -6.42 7.78 22.25
C PRO A 9 -6.34 7.79 20.72
N ARG A 10 -5.11 7.96 20.20
CA ARG A 10 -4.83 7.93 18.75
C ARG A 10 -5.20 6.59 18.09
N MET A 11 -5.09 5.50 18.85
CA MET A 11 -5.48 4.16 18.43
C MET A 11 -6.66 3.67 19.29
N LEU A 12 -7.70 3.15 18.65
CA LEU A 12 -8.85 2.55 19.30
C LEU A 12 -9.30 1.32 18.49
N PHE A 13 -9.39 0.14 19.10
CA PHE A 13 -9.73 -1.13 18.42
C PHE A 13 -8.85 -1.42 17.19
N ASP A 14 -7.52 -1.29 17.35
CA ASP A 14 -6.53 -1.42 16.28
C ASP A 14 -6.81 -0.59 15.02
N THR A 15 -7.57 0.50 15.20
CA THR A 15 -7.85 1.50 14.17
C THR A 15 -7.08 2.76 14.51
N TYR A 16 -6.25 3.19 13.57
CA TYR A 16 -5.44 4.40 13.69
C TYR A 16 -6.26 5.67 13.39
N MET A 17 -5.86 6.79 14.01
CA MET A 17 -6.48 8.11 13.87
C MET A 17 -7.92 8.22 14.40
N ALA A 18 -8.24 7.49 15.46
CA ALA A 18 -9.56 7.57 16.11
C ALA A 18 -9.85 8.98 16.65
N ASP A 19 -8.81 9.64 17.18
CA ASP A 19 -8.78 11.01 17.67
C ASP A 19 -9.10 12.05 16.58
N GLN A 20 -8.81 11.76 15.31
CA GLN A 20 -9.12 12.65 14.19
C GLN A 20 -10.51 12.41 13.61
N ARG A 21 -10.95 11.14 13.55
CA ARG A 21 -12.22 10.74 12.92
C ARG A 21 -13.44 11.11 13.76
N LEU A 22 -13.37 10.90 15.08
CA LEU A 22 -14.51 11.08 15.98
C LEU A 22 -14.95 12.54 16.18
N PRO A 23 -14.05 13.54 16.32
CA PRO A 23 -14.47 14.94 16.45
C PRO A 23 -15.22 15.45 15.23
N ILE A 24 -14.83 15.02 14.03
CA ILE A 24 -15.50 15.40 12.78
C ILE A 24 -16.93 14.84 12.77
N ALA A 25 -17.10 13.57 13.15
CA ALA A 25 -18.42 12.96 13.29
C ALA A 25 -19.30 13.70 14.30
N LEU A 26 -18.74 14.07 15.47
CA LEU A 26 -19.44 14.85 16.50
C LEU A 26 -19.80 16.26 16.00
N ALA A 27 -18.93 16.92 15.23
CA ALA A 27 -19.21 18.22 14.64
C ALA A 27 -20.39 18.13 13.66
N PHE A 28 -20.39 17.14 12.76
CA PHE A 28 -21.50 16.91 11.83
C PHE A 28 -22.80 16.55 12.55
N MET A 29 -22.73 15.71 13.59
CA MET A 29 -23.89 15.39 14.42
C MET A 29 -24.46 16.64 15.10
N THR A 30 -23.59 17.50 15.63
CA THR A 30 -24.00 18.77 16.26
C THR A 30 -24.69 19.68 15.24
N VAL A 31 -24.12 19.83 14.04
CA VAL A 31 -24.75 20.61 12.96
C VAL A 31 -26.11 20.02 12.56
N ALA A 32 -26.22 18.69 12.45
CA ALA A 32 -27.48 18.03 12.09
C ALA A 32 -28.57 18.18 13.16
N CYS A 33 -28.18 18.25 14.44
CA CYS A 33 -29.11 18.45 15.55
C CYS A 33 -29.48 19.93 15.78
N LEU A 34 -28.75 20.89 15.19
CA LEU A 34 -29.03 22.32 15.32
C LEU A 34 -30.06 22.77 14.29
N HIS A 35 -31.23 23.18 14.77
CA HIS A 35 -32.24 23.83 13.94
C HIS A 35 -32.08 25.35 14.03
N LEU A 36 -31.55 25.97 12.97
CA LEU A 36 -31.34 27.42 12.89
C LEU A 36 -32.52 28.09 12.19
N ASP A 37 -33.38 28.74 12.96
CA ASP A 37 -34.59 29.40 12.47
C ASP A 37 -34.30 30.84 12.02
N VAL A 38 -33.80 31.01 10.79
CA VAL A 38 -33.40 32.31 10.22
C VAL A 38 -34.58 33.04 9.55
N ARG A 39 -35.39 33.73 10.36
CA ARG A 39 -36.59 34.49 9.92
C ARG A 39 -36.32 35.67 8.95
N PRO A 40 -35.28 36.51 9.10
CA PRO A 40 -35.07 37.64 8.20
C PRO A 40 -34.47 37.22 6.84
N ARG A 41 -35.05 37.68 5.73
CA ARG A 41 -34.56 37.37 4.36
C ARG A 41 -33.12 37.83 4.11
N SER A 42 -32.68 38.92 4.73
CA SER A 42 -31.31 39.44 4.66
C SER A 42 -30.31 38.51 5.36
N VAL A 43 -30.64 38.07 6.58
CA VAL A 43 -29.83 37.13 7.37
C VAL A 43 -29.71 35.80 6.64
N ARG A 44 -30.80 35.30 6.04
CA ARG A 44 -30.77 34.09 5.23
C ARG A 44 -29.85 34.21 4.02
N ARG A 45 -29.91 35.34 3.28
CA ARG A 45 -29.02 35.59 2.13
C ARG A 45 -27.56 35.71 2.56
N GLY A 46 -27.29 36.40 3.66
CA GLY A 46 -25.95 36.51 4.24
C GLY A 46 -25.39 35.16 4.67
N PHE A 47 -26.20 34.33 5.33
CA PHE A 47 -25.83 32.97 5.73
C PHE A 47 -25.50 32.08 4.52
N VAL A 48 -26.34 32.11 3.48
CA VAL A 48 -26.09 31.36 2.24
C VAL A 48 -24.80 31.85 1.57
N ALA A 49 -24.62 33.16 1.42
CA ALA A 49 -23.42 33.73 0.82
C ALA A 49 -22.15 33.34 1.60
N LEU A 50 -22.17 33.47 2.92
CA LEU A 50 -21.07 33.08 3.79
C LEU A 50 -20.76 31.58 3.66
N THR A 51 -21.79 30.73 3.72
CA THR A 51 -21.62 29.28 3.59
C THR A 51 -21.06 28.90 2.22
N SER A 52 -21.53 29.54 1.15
CA SER A 52 -21.00 29.34 -0.20
C SER A 52 -19.53 29.77 -0.31
N ILE A 53 -19.15 30.88 0.33
CA ILE A 53 -17.74 31.34 0.36
C ILE A 53 -16.87 30.32 1.11
N VAL A 54 -17.29 29.87 2.30
CA VAL A 54 -16.55 28.86 3.09
C VAL A 54 -16.43 27.55 2.32
N LEU A 55 -17.51 27.12 1.66
CA LEU A 55 -17.50 25.92 0.81
C LEU A 55 -16.53 26.10 -0.37
N LEU A 56 -16.55 27.25 -1.04
CA LEU A 56 -15.63 27.54 -2.14
C LEU A 56 -14.17 27.48 -1.68
N VAL A 57 -13.85 28.11 -0.55
CA VAL A 57 -12.51 28.06 0.06
C VAL A 57 -12.11 26.62 0.36
N ARG A 58 -13.02 25.81 0.92
CA ARG A 58 -12.72 24.39 1.18
C ARG A 58 -12.52 23.58 -0.09
N VAL A 59 -13.32 23.79 -1.13
CA VAL A 59 -13.13 23.13 -2.42
C VAL A 59 -11.77 23.47 -3.02
N ILE A 60 -11.37 24.75 -2.96
CA ILE A 60 -10.06 25.20 -3.45
C ILE A 60 -8.92 24.54 -2.66
N GLU A 61 -9.00 24.54 -1.33
CA GLU A 61 -7.95 23.94 -0.50
C GLU A 61 -7.83 22.43 -0.72
N VAL A 62 -8.96 21.71 -0.79
CA VAL A 62 -8.97 20.28 -1.11
C VAL A 62 -8.37 20.04 -2.48
N ASN A 63 -8.73 20.86 -3.48
CA ASN A 63 -8.18 20.75 -4.83
C ASN A 63 -6.66 20.97 -4.84
N VAL A 64 -6.15 21.99 -4.13
CA VAL A 64 -4.70 22.24 -4.03
C VAL A 64 -3.99 21.06 -3.37
N ALA A 65 -4.50 20.58 -2.23
CA ALA A 65 -3.95 19.41 -1.55
C ALA A 65 -3.95 18.17 -2.47
N TRP A 66 -5.07 17.91 -3.17
CA TRP A 66 -5.13 16.78 -4.10
C TRP A 66 -4.18 16.91 -5.28
N THR A 67 -4.03 18.10 -5.85
CA THR A 67 -3.10 18.30 -6.97
C THR A 67 -1.67 17.97 -6.56
N SER A 68 -1.26 18.34 -5.35
CA SER A 68 0.04 17.98 -4.78
C SER A 68 0.21 16.45 -4.64
N LEU A 69 -0.81 15.75 -4.14
CA LEU A 69 -0.79 14.28 -3.98
C LEU A 69 -0.96 13.50 -5.31
N SER A 70 -1.52 14.13 -6.33
CA SER A 70 -1.85 13.47 -7.60
C SER A 70 -0.62 13.07 -8.41
N ALA A 71 0.50 13.79 -8.28
CA ALA A 71 1.73 13.49 -9.00
C ALA A 71 2.27 12.09 -8.67
N ALA A 72 2.45 11.79 -7.37
CA ALA A 72 2.87 10.48 -6.89
C ALA A 72 1.88 9.37 -7.31
N SER A 73 0.57 9.67 -7.30
CA SER A 73 -0.47 8.73 -7.74
C SER A 73 -0.37 8.41 -9.24
N MET A 74 -0.01 9.39 -10.08
CA MET A 74 0.17 9.19 -11.52
C MET A 74 1.41 8.34 -11.82
N GLU A 75 2.54 8.63 -11.19
CA GLU A 75 3.77 7.83 -11.33
C GLU A 75 3.53 6.38 -10.90
N PHE A 76 2.83 6.18 -9.78
CA PHE A 76 2.50 4.84 -9.31
C PHE A 76 1.63 4.09 -10.32
N ARG A 77 0.59 4.72 -10.86
CA ARG A 77 -0.24 4.13 -11.92
C ARG A 77 0.56 3.79 -13.17
N ASP A 78 1.52 4.62 -13.56
CA ASP A 78 2.38 4.33 -14.69
C ASP A 78 3.36 3.18 -14.42
N SER A 79 3.86 3.06 -13.19
CA SER A 79 4.70 1.93 -12.77
C SER A 79 3.94 0.59 -12.81
N VAL A 80 2.66 0.57 -12.38
CA VAL A 80 1.81 -0.63 -12.41
C VAL A 80 1.67 -1.15 -13.84
N LYS A 81 1.76 -0.28 -14.84
CA LYS A 81 1.68 -0.72 -16.24
C LYS A 81 2.82 -1.66 -16.64
N ARG A 82 3.95 -1.62 -15.94
CA ARG A 82 5.16 -2.43 -16.16
C ARG A 82 5.09 -3.82 -15.53
N ILE A 83 4.09 -4.06 -14.68
CA ILE A 83 3.88 -5.35 -14.03
C ILE A 83 3.15 -6.30 -15.01
N GLU A 84 3.63 -7.53 -15.11
CA GLU A 84 2.97 -8.59 -15.88
C GLU A 84 1.62 -8.97 -15.25
N ARG A 85 0.63 -9.33 -16.08
CA ARG A 85 -0.69 -9.71 -15.56
C ARG A 85 -0.61 -11.02 -14.78
N GLY A 86 -1.24 -11.08 -13.61
CA GLY A 86 -1.23 -12.26 -12.74
C GLY A 86 0.05 -12.43 -11.91
N ALA A 87 0.98 -11.47 -11.96
CA ALA A 87 2.24 -11.53 -11.21
C ALA A 87 2.02 -11.48 -9.68
N THR A 88 3.01 -11.97 -8.93
CA THR A 88 3.08 -11.82 -7.47
C THR A 88 3.98 -10.64 -7.10
N VAL A 89 3.46 -9.72 -6.29
CA VAL A 89 4.09 -8.44 -5.95
C VAL A 89 4.27 -8.35 -4.43
N LEU A 90 5.53 -8.22 -4.01
CA LEU A 90 5.89 -7.97 -2.62
C LEU A 90 6.06 -6.46 -2.39
N VAL A 91 5.55 -5.97 -1.26
CA VAL A 91 5.80 -4.61 -0.78
C VAL A 91 6.81 -4.67 0.36
N ALA A 92 7.80 -3.78 0.31
CA ALA A 92 8.85 -3.63 1.31
C ALA A 92 9.16 -2.14 1.53
N TYR A 93 9.75 -1.81 2.67
CA TYR A 93 10.11 -0.43 3.02
C TYR A 93 11.63 -0.22 2.95
N ALA A 94 12.06 0.89 2.35
CA ALA A 94 13.45 1.35 2.43
C ALA A 94 13.74 2.00 3.79
N ASP A 95 12.74 2.72 4.33
CA ASP A 95 12.78 3.29 5.67
C ASP A 95 11.53 2.87 6.45
N GLN A 96 11.73 2.25 7.62
CA GLN A 96 10.66 1.78 8.48
C GLN A 96 9.82 2.94 9.05
N SER A 97 10.41 4.13 9.24
CA SER A 97 9.66 5.29 9.75
C SER A 97 8.77 5.96 8.70
N GLY A 98 9.02 5.72 7.41
CA GLY A 98 8.28 6.32 6.31
C GLY A 98 6.79 5.99 6.29
N GLY A 99 6.38 4.85 6.85
CA GLY A 99 4.97 4.41 6.93
C GLY A 99 4.11 5.18 7.93
N ASP A 100 4.74 5.84 8.90
CA ASP A 100 4.05 6.62 9.95
C ASP A 100 3.88 8.11 9.58
N GLU A 101 4.57 8.56 8.53
CA GLU A 101 4.49 9.93 8.03
C GLU A 101 3.19 10.17 7.26
N ILE A 102 2.47 11.23 7.64
CA ILE A 102 1.14 11.54 7.07
C ILE A 102 1.21 11.73 5.55
N GLU A 103 2.31 12.30 5.06
CA GLU A 103 2.53 12.57 3.63
C GLU A 103 2.68 11.29 2.80
N ASN A 104 3.13 10.20 3.44
CA ASN A 104 3.45 8.93 2.80
C ASN A 104 2.34 7.88 2.93
N LEU A 105 1.30 8.12 3.75
CA LEU A 105 0.17 7.19 3.97
C LEU A 105 -0.51 6.76 2.66
N GLY A 106 -0.53 7.62 1.64
CA GLY A 106 -1.10 7.30 0.33
C GLY A 106 -0.33 6.20 -0.42
N LEU A 107 0.96 6.01 -0.13
CA LEU A 107 1.82 5.02 -0.79
C LEU A 107 1.70 3.62 -0.17
N VAL A 108 1.39 3.53 1.13
CA VAL A 108 1.35 2.28 1.91
C VAL A 108 0.54 1.18 1.21
N HIS A 109 -0.59 1.54 0.61
CA HIS A 109 -1.46 0.62 -0.13
C HIS A 109 -1.53 0.91 -1.63
N ALA A 110 -0.69 1.79 -2.18
CA ALA A 110 -0.72 2.13 -3.60
C ALA A 110 -0.48 0.90 -4.49
N ALA A 111 0.36 -0.05 -4.03
CA ALA A 111 0.64 -1.32 -4.70
C ALA A 111 -0.64 -2.14 -4.99
N CYS A 112 -1.70 -2.01 -4.19
CA CYS A 112 -2.96 -2.70 -4.39
C CYS A 112 -3.66 -2.31 -5.70
N LEU A 113 -3.29 -1.19 -6.35
CA LEU A 113 -3.75 -0.86 -7.70
C LEU A 113 -3.40 -1.96 -8.71
N ALA A 114 -2.29 -2.67 -8.52
CA ALA A 114 -1.88 -3.80 -9.37
C ALA A 114 -2.87 -4.98 -9.31
N ILE A 115 -3.62 -5.14 -8.21
CA ILE A 115 -4.70 -6.14 -8.13
C ILE A 115 -5.78 -5.83 -9.18
N ILE A 116 -6.15 -4.55 -9.30
CA ILE A 116 -7.21 -4.09 -10.20
C ILE A 116 -6.71 -4.08 -11.65
N GLU A 117 -5.58 -3.44 -11.92
CA GLU A 117 -5.11 -3.20 -13.30
C GLU A 117 -4.37 -4.37 -13.93
N ARG A 118 -3.81 -5.26 -13.11
CA ARG A 118 -2.97 -6.38 -13.56
C ARG A 118 -3.42 -7.74 -13.03
N SER A 119 -4.45 -7.81 -12.19
CA SER A 119 -4.86 -9.06 -11.55
C SER A 119 -3.71 -9.69 -10.75
N ALA A 120 -2.83 -8.87 -10.21
CA ALA A 120 -1.67 -9.30 -9.44
C ALA A 120 -2.07 -9.72 -8.02
N LEU A 121 -1.29 -10.61 -7.41
CA LEU A 121 -1.33 -10.86 -5.97
C LEU A 121 -0.40 -9.86 -5.28
N VAL A 122 -0.90 -9.06 -4.35
CA VAL A 122 -0.12 -8.05 -3.62
C VAL A 122 -0.10 -8.39 -2.14
N THR A 123 1.07 -8.32 -1.51
CA THR A 123 1.24 -8.77 -0.11
C THR A 123 0.46 -7.95 0.91
N THR A 124 0.27 -6.65 0.66
CA THR A 124 -0.47 -5.73 1.53
C THR A 124 -1.96 -5.62 1.18
N ALA A 125 -2.51 -6.66 0.55
CA ALA A 125 -3.95 -6.76 0.33
C ALA A 125 -4.70 -6.78 1.67
N PHE A 126 -5.95 -6.28 1.67
CA PHE A 126 -6.80 -6.19 2.88
C PHE A 126 -7.36 -7.57 3.28
N THR A 127 -6.46 -8.47 3.70
CA THR A 127 -6.70 -9.89 3.96
C THR A 127 -6.50 -10.31 5.41
N VAL A 128 -6.27 -9.34 6.29
CA VAL A 128 -6.13 -9.53 7.73
C VAL A 128 -7.43 -10.05 8.35
N GLU A 129 -7.35 -11.12 9.13
CA GLU A 129 -8.53 -11.68 9.80
C GLU A 129 -9.15 -10.67 10.77
N GLY A 130 -10.48 -10.52 10.74
CA GLY A 130 -11.20 -9.53 11.54
C GLY A 130 -11.19 -8.09 10.96
N LYS A 131 -10.32 -7.77 10.00
CA LYS A 131 -10.29 -6.48 9.28
C LYS A 131 -10.55 -6.59 7.76
N GLN A 132 -10.69 -7.82 7.27
CA GLN A 132 -10.74 -8.16 5.84
C GLN A 132 -12.01 -7.70 5.13
N ILE A 133 -11.81 -7.22 3.89
CA ILE A 133 -12.85 -7.19 2.84
C ILE A 133 -12.67 -8.38 1.88
N MET A 134 -11.46 -8.99 1.86
CA MET A 134 -11.07 -10.04 0.92
C MET A 134 -10.53 -11.28 1.64
N HIS A 135 -10.84 -12.46 1.12
CA HIS A 135 -10.27 -13.74 1.59
C HIS A 135 -9.26 -14.31 0.60
N VAL A 136 -8.09 -14.69 1.10
CA VAL A 136 -7.06 -15.34 0.27
C VAL A 136 -7.36 -16.82 0.12
N ARG A 137 -7.17 -17.33 -1.10
CA ARG A 137 -7.30 -18.77 -1.37
C ARG A 137 -6.13 -19.50 -0.71
N ARG A 138 -6.39 -20.68 -0.13
CA ARG A 138 -5.40 -21.52 0.58
C ARG A 138 -4.00 -21.57 -0.06
N PRO A 139 -3.83 -21.73 -1.39
CA PRO A 139 -2.49 -21.80 -1.99
C PRO A 139 -1.63 -20.53 -1.84
N TYR A 140 -2.24 -19.39 -1.52
CA TYR A 140 -1.58 -18.08 -1.47
C TYR A 140 -1.55 -17.47 -0.07
N VAL A 141 -2.08 -18.17 0.95
CA VAL A 141 -2.15 -17.64 2.33
C VAL A 141 -0.75 -17.30 2.84
N ASP A 142 0.24 -18.15 2.58
CA ASP A 142 1.63 -17.91 2.99
C ASP A 142 2.39 -16.90 2.08
N GLN A 143 1.68 -16.16 1.23
CA GLN A 143 2.26 -15.17 0.29
C GLN A 143 1.71 -13.77 0.49
N VAL A 144 0.86 -13.58 1.50
CA VAL A 144 0.26 -12.29 1.83
C VAL A 144 0.40 -12.05 3.32
N ASP A 145 0.25 -10.80 3.72
CA ASP A 145 0.04 -10.49 5.11
C ASP A 145 -1.40 -10.87 5.53
N THR A 146 -1.51 -11.58 6.65
CA THR A 146 -2.78 -11.95 7.29
C THR A 146 -2.84 -11.51 8.75
N GLU A 147 -1.77 -10.91 9.27
CA GLU A 147 -1.57 -10.59 10.68
C GLU A 147 -1.53 -9.07 10.96
N ASP A 148 -1.72 -8.24 9.92
CA ASP A 148 -1.62 -6.77 9.98
C ASP A 148 -0.22 -6.30 10.38
N GLY A 149 0.79 -6.98 9.84
CA GLY A 149 2.18 -6.68 10.07
C GLY A 149 2.66 -5.49 9.25
N THR A 150 3.72 -4.84 9.73
CA THR A 150 4.46 -3.89 8.89
C THR A 150 5.20 -4.66 7.79
N PRO A 151 5.19 -4.18 6.53
CA PRO A 151 6.02 -4.73 5.48
C PRO A 151 7.50 -4.81 5.90
N PRO A 152 8.25 -5.83 5.43
CA PRO A 152 9.65 -5.99 5.77
C PRO A 152 10.48 -4.83 5.25
N THR A 153 11.55 -4.52 5.97
CA THR A 153 12.61 -3.62 5.50
C THR A 153 13.45 -4.30 4.41
N ILE A 154 14.12 -3.51 3.58
CA ILE A 154 15.01 -4.06 2.55
C ILE A 154 16.18 -4.84 3.16
N GLU A 155 16.69 -4.42 4.32
CA GLU A 155 17.73 -5.12 5.07
C GLU A 155 17.27 -6.52 5.49
N GLU A 156 16.04 -6.64 6.00
CA GLU A 156 15.44 -7.92 6.37
C GLU A 156 15.26 -8.83 5.16
N LEU A 157 14.84 -8.29 4.02
CA LEU A 157 14.74 -9.04 2.77
C LEU A 157 16.09 -9.57 2.30
N ILE A 158 17.14 -8.74 2.34
CA ILE A 158 18.50 -9.13 1.95
C ILE A 158 19.02 -10.22 2.89
N VAL A 159 18.84 -10.06 4.21
CA VAL A 159 19.24 -11.07 5.19
C VAL A 159 18.50 -12.40 4.95
N ALA A 160 17.20 -12.37 4.67
CA ALA A 160 16.43 -13.59 4.39
C ALA A 160 16.87 -14.30 3.09
N ALA A 161 17.28 -13.54 2.07
CA ALA A 161 17.81 -14.12 0.83
C ALA A 161 19.19 -14.77 1.04
N LEU A 162 20.07 -14.14 1.84
CA LEU A 162 21.43 -14.63 2.10
C LEU A 162 21.48 -15.75 3.14
N ARG A 163 20.57 -15.74 4.11
CA ARG A 163 20.49 -16.73 5.19
C ARG A 163 19.06 -17.27 5.32
N PRO A 164 18.66 -18.20 4.45
CA PRO A 164 17.35 -18.83 4.54
C PRO A 164 17.20 -19.54 5.89
N ASN A 165 16.31 -19.05 6.75
CA ASN A 165 15.96 -19.73 8.00
C ASN A 165 14.67 -20.52 7.81
N ALA A 166 14.74 -21.84 8.03
CA ALA A 166 13.58 -22.72 7.91
C ALA A 166 12.50 -22.44 8.96
N ASP A 167 12.90 -21.91 10.13
CA ASP A 167 12.01 -21.66 11.27
C ASP A 167 11.26 -20.31 11.16
N ASN A 168 11.70 -19.40 10.28
CA ASN A 168 10.96 -18.17 10.02
C ASN A 168 9.73 -18.51 9.17
N THR A 169 8.53 -18.18 9.65
CA THR A 169 7.26 -18.42 8.97
C THR A 169 6.74 -17.22 8.19
N ALA A 170 7.48 -16.10 8.16
CA ALA A 170 7.06 -14.90 7.46
C ALA A 170 6.79 -15.13 5.96
N TYR A 171 5.72 -14.53 5.44
CA TYR A 171 5.27 -14.71 4.04
C TYR A 171 6.35 -14.32 3.01
N TRP A 172 7.24 -13.39 3.37
CA TRP A 172 8.29 -12.84 2.52
C TRP A 172 9.64 -13.59 2.61
N ARG A 173 9.78 -14.61 3.46
CA ARG A 173 11.07 -15.29 3.70
C ARG A 173 11.74 -15.86 2.45
N ALA A 174 10.94 -16.39 1.52
CA ALA A 174 11.39 -17.03 0.29
C ALA A 174 11.11 -16.13 -0.92
N TRP A 175 11.27 -14.81 -0.72
CA TRP A 175 10.86 -13.85 -1.71
C TRP A 175 11.52 -14.01 -3.07
N PRO A 176 12.83 -14.37 -3.20
CA PRO A 176 13.45 -14.47 -4.52
C PRO A 176 12.83 -15.58 -5.39
N GLN A 177 12.15 -16.54 -4.77
CA GLN A 177 11.50 -17.66 -5.46
C GLN A 177 9.99 -17.47 -5.64
N ARG A 178 9.33 -16.68 -4.79
CA ARG A 178 7.86 -16.58 -4.73
C ARG A 178 7.28 -15.31 -5.34
N PHE A 179 8.05 -14.23 -5.40
CA PHE A 179 7.60 -12.96 -5.95
C PHE A 179 8.27 -12.65 -7.28
N ASP A 180 7.49 -12.09 -8.20
CA ASP A 180 7.98 -11.64 -9.51
C ASP A 180 8.48 -10.19 -9.44
N TYR A 181 7.86 -9.37 -8.59
CA TYR A 181 8.17 -7.95 -8.43
C TYR A 181 8.23 -7.53 -6.96
N ILE A 182 9.00 -6.48 -6.69
CA ILE A 182 9.06 -5.79 -5.39
C ILE A 182 8.78 -4.31 -5.59
N TYR A 183 7.80 -3.77 -4.87
CA TYR A 183 7.72 -2.35 -4.59
C TYR A 183 8.52 -2.04 -3.33
N LEU A 184 9.57 -1.25 -3.48
CA LEU A 184 10.30 -0.66 -2.36
C LEU A 184 9.77 0.75 -2.14
N LEU A 185 9.06 0.96 -1.03
CA LEU A 185 8.45 2.24 -0.70
C LEU A 185 9.38 3.08 0.18
N PHE A 186 9.15 4.39 0.17
CA PHE A 186 9.89 5.38 0.97
C PHE A 186 11.38 5.48 0.59
N THR A 187 11.68 5.23 -0.68
CA THR A 187 13.01 5.46 -1.24
C THR A 187 13.25 6.96 -1.45
N GLU A 188 14.51 7.34 -1.54
CA GLU A 188 14.92 8.62 -2.11
C GLU A 188 14.90 8.55 -3.64
N ASP A 189 14.74 9.69 -4.30
CA ASP A 189 14.79 9.79 -5.76
C ASP A 189 16.18 9.40 -6.27
N GLY A 190 16.24 8.49 -7.24
CA GLY A 190 17.50 7.97 -7.78
C GLY A 190 18.31 7.12 -6.80
N ALA A 191 17.70 6.57 -5.75
CA ALA A 191 18.38 5.65 -4.83
C ALA A 191 18.95 4.43 -5.57
N ASP A 192 20.17 4.04 -5.20
CA ASP A 192 20.84 2.88 -5.79
C ASP A 192 20.09 1.57 -5.47
N ASN A 193 20.13 0.62 -6.41
CA ASN A 193 19.57 -0.71 -6.18
C ASN A 193 20.34 -1.42 -5.05
N PRO A 194 19.68 -1.74 -3.92
CA PRO A 194 20.36 -2.31 -2.76
C PRO A 194 20.73 -3.79 -2.91
N ALA A 195 20.16 -4.50 -3.90
CA ALA A 195 20.48 -5.91 -4.17
C ALA A 195 20.54 -6.19 -5.68
N PRO A 196 21.54 -5.65 -6.41
CA PRO A 196 21.59 -5.73 -7.88
C PRO A 196 21.76 -7.16 -8.41
N GLU A 197 22.25 -8.09 -7.59
CA GLU A 197 22.37 -9.50 -7.93
C GLU A 197 21.03 -10.26 -7.88
N LEU A 198 20.06 -9.76 -7.09
CA LEU A 198 18.78 -10.42 -6.84
C LEU A 198 17.61 -9.75 -7.56
N MET A 199 17.72 -8.47 -7.89
CA MET A 199 16.64 -7.72 -8.48
C MET A 199 17.14 -6.64 -9.45
N THR A 200 16.31 -6.32 -10.44
CA THR A 200 16.61 -5.33 -11.48
C THR A 200 15.53 -4.25 -11.45
N GLN A 201 15.95 -2.99 -11.40
CA GLN A 201 15.02 -1.86 -11.38
C GLN A 201 14.26 -1.76 -12.71
N VAL A 202 12.94 -1.57 -12.61
CA VAL A 202 12.01 -1.47 -13.74
C VAL A 202 11.41 -0.07 -13.83
N PHE A 203 11.26 0.59 -12.68
CA PHE A 203 10.72 1.94 -12.60
C PHE A 203 11.33 2.66 -11.41
N ASP A 204 11.60 3.95 -11.59
CA ASP A 204 12.03 4.89 -10.56
C ASP A 204 10.93 5.94 -10.36
N GLY A 205 10.41 6.06 -9.16
CA GLY A 205 9.40 7.05 -8.79
C GLY A 205 9.89 7.90 -7.62
N GLY A 206 9.28 9.06 -7.39
CA GLY A 206 9.86 10.04 -6.47
C GLY A 206 9.97 9.59 -4.99
N ARG A 207 9.18 8.60 -4.56
CA ARG A 207 9.18 8.04 -3.19
C ARG A 207 9.05 6.52 -3.16
N PHE A 208 9.26 5.87 -4.30
CA PHE A 208 9.20 4.41 -4.42
C PHE A 208 9.96 3.93 -5.64
N GLN A 209 10.42 2.68 -5.60
CA GLN A 209 11.05 2.02 -6.74
C GLN A 209 10.39 0.66 -6.98
N LEU A 210 10.24 0.30 -8.26
CA LEU A 210 9.73 -1.00 -8.67
C LEU A 210 10.88 -1.84 -9.22
N TYR A 211 11.05 -3.01 -8.66
CA TYR A 211 12.05 -3.98 -9.09
C TYR A 211 11.39 -5.25 -9.62
N ARG A 212 12.02 -5.86 -10.62
CA ARG A 212 11.77 -7.23 -11.04
C ARG A 212 12.73 -8.16 -10.32
N VAL A 213 12.20 -9.22 -9.74
CA VAL A 213 13.01 -10.24 -9.06
C VAL A 213 13.72 -11.10 -10.11
N GLY A 214 15.04 -11.21 -9.98
CA GLY A 214 15.86 -12.10 -10.78
C GLY A 214 15.67 -13.53 -10.32
N LYS A 215 14.81 -14.30 -11.00
CA LYS A 215 14.71 -15.74 -10.73
C LYS A 215 16.05 -16.38 -11.05
N SER A 216 16.80 -16.81 -10.03
CA SER A 216 17.97 -17.67 -10.24
C SER A 216 17.54 -18.84 -11.11
N ARG A 217 18.11 -18.94 -12.31
CA ARG A 217 17.80 -19.97 -13.30
C ARG A 217 18.37 -21.32 -12.84
N THR A 218 17.84 -21.89 -11.77
CA THR A 218 18.30 -23.17 -11.18
C THR A 218 17.31 -24.29 -11.47
N ALA A 219 16.73 -24.32 -12.68
CA ALA A 219 15.80 -25.37 -13.12
C ALA A 219 15.91 -25.70 -14.62
N GLN A 220 17.13 -25.71 -15.17
CA GLN A 220 17.38 -26.15 -16.56
C GLN A 220 18.74 -26.83 -16.72
N SER A 221 19.02 -27.85 -15.90
CA SER A 221 20.16 -28.76 -16.13
C SER A 221 19.88 -30.24 -15.80
N SER A 222 18.64 -30.62 -15.46
CA SER A 222 18.28 -32.00 -15.10
C SER A 222 17.41 -32.73 -16.12
N THR A 223 17.34 -32.27 -17.38
CA THR A 223 16.66 -33.02 -18.46
C THR A 223 17.42 -32.95 -19.78
N ARG A 224 18.70 -33.34 -19.75
CA ARG A 224 19.45 -33.66 -20.97
C ARG A 224 20.17 -34.99 -20.79
N GLY A 225 19.56 -36.05 -21.31
CA GLY A 225 20.25 -37.33 -21.56
C GLY A 225 19.55 -38.57 -21.01
N MET A 226 18.56 -39.08 -21.74
CA MET A 226 18.43 -40.54 -21.88
C MET A 226 17.83 -40.87 -23.25
N PRO A 227 18.57 -41.52 -24.16
CA PRO A 227 18.01 -42.03 -25.40
C PRO A 227 17.12 -43.24 -25.10
N ARG A 228 15.86 -43.18 -25.56
CA ARG A 228 14.97 -44.35 -25.59
C ARG A 228 15.57 -45.39 -26.54
N ALA A 229 16.06 -46.49 -25.99
CA ALA A 229 16.31 -47.71 -26.75
C ALA A 229 14.96 -48.23 -27.28
N ARG A 230 14.95 -48.45 -28.60
CA ARG A 230 13.89 -49.12 -29.34
C ARG A 230 14.12 -50.63 -29.14
N THR A 231 13.17 -51.33 -28.54
CA THR A 231 13.13 -52.80 -28.59
C THR A 231 11.97 -53.19 -29.48
N GLU A 232 12.31 -53.83 -30.58
CA GLU A 232 11.43 -54.63 -31.42
C GLU A 232 11.17 -55.95 -30.68
N GLU A 233 9.90 -56.35 -30.56
CA GLU A 233 9.35 -57.71 -30.73
C GLU A 233 7.82 -57.65 -30.65
#